data_AF-A0A7S1DJQ0-F1
#
_entry.id   AF-A0A7S1DJQ0-F1
#
_cell.length_a   1.000
_cell.length_b   1.000
_cell.length_c   1.000
_cell.angle_alpha   90.00
_cell.angle_beta   90.00
_cell.angle_gamma   90.00
#
_symmetry.space_group_name_H-M   'P 1'
#
loop_
_entity.id
_entity.type
_entity.pdbx_description
1 polymer ?
#
loop_
_entity_poly.entity_id
_entity_poly.type
_entity_poly.pdbx_seq_one_letter_code
_entity_poly.pdbx_strand_id
1 'polypeptide(L)'
;LEVVEHAANIGSLQMGERAHNVAGGVDTYTLLQPLGVCAGITPFNFPAMIPLWMFPMAIATGNTFVLKPSEQDPLVTMRLVELALEAGVPPGVLNVVHGGEHVVNALCDHPDVKAISFVGSTRVGTHVYERASLAGKRVQCMMGAKNHAIVLPDAHKEQTLNALAGAAFGAAGQRCMAVSVAVM
;
A
#
# COMPACT_ATOMS: atom_id res chain seq x y z
N LEU A 1 -0.99 11.79 4.54
CA LEU A 1 -1.02 12.17 5.96
C LEU A 1 -2.19 11.51 6.66
N GLU A 2 -3.40 11.57 6.10
CA GLU A 2 -4.60 10.90 6.64
C GLU A 2 -4.38 9.42 7.04
N VAL A 3 -3.65 8.64 6.23
CA VAL A 3 -3.36 7.23 6.59
C VAL A 3 -2.46 7.09 7.82
N VAL A 4 -1.52 8.01 8.04
CA VAL A 4 -0.67 8.00 9.24
C VAL A 4 -1.50 8.37 10.48
N GLU A 5 -2.38 9.37 10.35
CA GLU A 5 -3.32 9.74 11.40
C GLU A 5 -4.30 8.61 11.72
N HIS A 6 -4.79 7.91 10.69
CA HIS A 6 -5.60 6.71 10.88
C HIS A 6 -4.82 5.60 11.60
N ALA A 7 -3.57 5.35 11.20
CA ALA A 7 -2.70 4.37 11.84
C ALA A 7 -2.44 4.69 13.32
N ALA A 8 -2.33 5.97 13.69
CA ALA A 8 -2.19 6.39 15.08
C ALA A 8 -3.40 6.02 15.96
N ASN A 9 -4.57 5.82 15.35
CA ASN A 9 -5.82 5.45 16.01
C ASN A 9 -6.18 3.94 15.87
N ILE A 10 -5.24 3.10 15.43
CA ILE A 10 -5.50 1.69 15.09
C ILE A 10 -5.96 0.83 16.27
N GLY A 11 -5.63 1.23 17.50
CA GLY A 11 -5.86 0.39 18.70
C GLY A 11 -7.31 -0.06 18.85
N SER A 12 -8.28 0.82 18.58
CA SER A 12 -9.70 0.47 18.63
C SER A 12 -10.12 -0.57 17.58
N LEU A 13 -9.45 -0.57 16.43
CA LEU A 13 -9.70 -1.50 15.31
C LEU A 13 -8.99 -2.85 15.50
N GLN A 14 -8.08 -2.97 16.48
CA GLN A 14 -7.40 -4.22 16.82
C GLN A 14 -8.05 -5.00 17.97
N MET A 15 -9.13 -4.47 18.56
CA MET A 15 -9.83 -5.16 19.65
C MET A 15 -10.46 -6.46 19.13
N GLY A 16 -10.10 -7.57 19.76
CA GLY A 16 -10.76 -8.85 19.56
C GLY A 16 -12.07 -8.96 20.33
N GLU A 17 -12.73 -10.10 20.18
CA GLU A 17 -13.98 -10.42 20.86
C GLU A 17 -13.77 -11.53 21.89
N ARG A 18 -14.62 -11.57 22.91
CA ARG A 18 -14.62 -12.64 23.92
C ARG A 18 -16.05 -13.09 24.20
N ALA A 19 -16.28 -14.39 24.16
CA ALA A 19 -17.55 -15.02 24.53
C ALA A 19 -17.32 -16.05 25.64
N HIS A 20 -18.06 -15.92 26.73
CA HIS A 20 -17.97 -16.81 27.88
C HIS A 20 -18.97 -17.97 27.78
N ASN A 21 -18.56 -19.14 28.26
CA ASN A 21 -19.42 -20.32 28.39
C ASN A 21 -20.19 -20.69 27.10
N VAL A 22 -19.52 -20.65 25.94
CA VAL A 22 -20.10 -21.01 24.64
C VAL A 22 -20.49 -22.49 24.54
N ALA A 23 -19.88 -23.31 25.39
CA ALA A 23 -20.28 -24.66 25.77
C ALA A 23 -19.89 -24.86 27.24
N GLY A 24 -20.42 -25.88 27.93
CA GLY A 24 -20.27 -26.03 29.39
C GLY A 24 -18.83 -25.86 29.90
N GLY A 25 -18.51 -24.70 30.47
CA GLY A 25 -17.18 -24.35 31.00
C GLY A 25 -16.14 -23.89 29.97
N VAL A 26 -16.53 -23.62 28.73
CA VAL A 26 -15.64 -23.24 27.63
C VAL A 26 -15.82 -21.77 27.28
N ASP A 27 -14.74 -21.00 27.42
CA ASP A 27 -14.63 -19.63 26.92
C ASP A 27 -13.96 -19.62 25.53
N THR A 28 -14.32 -18.63 24.70
CA THR A 28 -13.66 -18.37 23.42
C THR A 28 -13.30 -16.90 23.30
N TYR A 29 -12.22 -16.62 22.58
CA TYR A 29 -11.81 -15.26 22.26
C TYR A 29 -11.10 -15.21 20.91
N THR A 30 -11.09 -14.04 20.28
CA THR A 30 -10.34 -13.77 19.07
C THR A 30 -9.24 -12.75 19.35
N LEU A 31 -8.12 -12.84 18.64
CA LEU A 31 -7.04 -11.87 18.69
C LEU A 31 -6.58 -11.54 17.28
N LEU A 32 -6.29 -10.26 17.05
CA LEU A 32 -5.62 -9.81 15.85
C LEU A 32 -4.12 -9.69 16.16
N GLN A 33 -3.31 -10.54 15.53
CA GLN A 33 -1.87 -10.61 15.74
C GLN A 33 -1.10 -10.18 14.47
N PRO A 34 0.08 -9.58 14.62
CA PRO A 34 0.93 -9.26 13.47
C PRO A 34 1.38 -10.53 12.74
N LEU A 35 1.66 -10.38 11.45
CA LEU A 35 2.16 -11.46 10.61
C LEU A 35 3.66 -11.69 10.80
N GLY A 36 4.43 -10.62 11.04
CA GLY A 36 5.89 -10.66 11.12
C GLY A 36 6.53 -9.60 10.20
N VAL A 37 7.46 -10.01 9.34
CA VAL A 37 8.08 -9.12 8.36
C VAL A 37 7.17 -8.97 7.13
N CYS A 38 6.82 -7.72 6.81
CA CYS A 38 6.08 -7.35 5.60
C CYS A 38 6.98 -6.57 4.65
N ALA A 39 6.72 -6.67 3.34
CA ALA A 39 7.47 -5.93 2.33
C ALA A 39 6.56 -5.04 1.48
N GLY A 40 7.04 -3.85 1.14
CA GLY A 40 6.36 -2.89 0.27
C GLY A 40 7.21 -2.55 -0.95
N ILE A 41 6.61 -2.59 -2.13
CA ILE A 41 7.25 -2.22 -3.40
C ILE A 41 6.43 -1.09 -4.02
N THR A 42 7.03 0.08 -4.18
CA THR A 42 6.30 1.30 -4.54
C THR A 42 6.78 1.90 -5.87
N PRO A 43 5.87 2.50 -6.67
CA PRO A 43 6.19 3.08 -7.97
C PRO A 43 6.68 4.52 -7.83
N PHE A 44 7.08 5.12 -8.95
CA PHE A 44 7.61 6.48 -9.00
C PHE A 44 6.54 7.55 -8.78
N ASN A 45 5.34 7.37 -9.35
CA ASN A 45 4.40 8.48 -9.50
C ASN A 45 3.87 9.12 -8.22
N PHE A 46 3.99 8.43 -7.08
CA PHE A 46 3.63 8.98 -5.77
C PHE A 46 4.63 8.52 -4.70
N PRO A 47 5.84 9.10 -4.66
CA PRO A 47 6.94 8.62 -3.82
C PRO A 47 6.76 8.98 -2.33
N ALA A 48 5.77 9.81 -2.00
CA ALA A 48 5.32 10.05 -0.64
C ALA A 48 4.09 9.22 -0.26
N MET A 49 3.00 9.38 -1.03
CA MET A 49 1.69 8.85 -0.66
C MET A 49 1.66 7.33 -0.59
N ILE A 50 2.23 6.63 -1.58
CA ILE A 50 2.13 5.17 -1.66
C ILE A 50 2.93 4.48 -0.54
N PRO A 51 4.19 4.86 -0.23
CA PRO A 51 4.86 4.36 0.97
C PRO A 51 4.04 4.55 2.26
N LEU A 52 3.41 5.73 2.43
CA LEU A 52 2.57 6.04 3.58
C LEU A 52 1.25 5.26 3.63
N TRP A 53 0.82 4.65 2.53
CA TRP A 53 -0.29 3.70 2.53
C TRP A 53 0.10 2.32 3.06
N MET A 54 1.39 2.01 3.10
CA MET A 54 1.89 0.68 3.44
C MET A 54 2.49 0.61 4.83
N PHE A 55 3.65 1.25 5.03
CA PHE A 55 4.45 1.01 6.24
C PHE A 55 3.79 1.53 7.52
N PRO A 56 3.07 2.68 7.55
CA PRO A 56 2.48 3.17 8.81
C PRO A 56 1.48 2.18 9.38
N MET A 57 0.58 1.66 8.56
CA MET A 57 -0.41 0.67 8.97
C MET A 57 0.23 -0.66 9.35
N ALA A 58 1.21 -1.13 8.59
CA ALA A 58 1.92 -2.37 8.90
C ALA A 58 2.61 -2.29 10.27
N ILE A 59 3.31 -1.18 10.55
CA ILE A 59 4.03 -0.96 11.81
C ILE A 59 3.05 -0.77 12.97
N ALA A 60 2.02 0.06 12.80
CA ALA A 60 1.03 0.31 13.84
C ALA A 60 0.29 -0.98 14.24
N THR A 61 0.14 -1.93 13.31
CA THR A 61 -0.44 -3.25 13.60
C THR A 61 0.57 -4.28 14.15
N GLY A 62 1.81 -3.87 14.43
CA GLY A 62 2.84 -4.69 15.10
C GLY A 62 3.80 -5.44 14.16
N ASN A 63 3.80 -5.15 12.86
CA ASN A 63 4.72 -5.77 11.90
C ASN A 63 6.01 -4.96 11.76
N THR A 64 7.08 -5.60 11.29
CA THR A 64 8.24 -4.90 10.74
C THR A 64 8.10 -4.77 9.23
N PHE A 65 8.78 -3.80 8.63
CA PHE A 65 8.57 -3.43 7.24
C PHE A 65 9.89 -3.25 6.48
N VAL A 66 9.95 -3.86 5.28
CA VAL A 66 11.03 -3.65 4.29
C VAL A 66 10.45 -2.95 3.07
N LEU A 67 10.86 -1.71 2.84
CA LEU A 67 10.38 -0.88 1.75
C LEU A 67 11.40 -0.84 0.60
N LYS A 68 10.94 -1.15 -0.61
CA LYS A 68 11.70 -0.98 -1.87
C LYS A 68 11.04 0.11 -2.73
N PRO A 69 11.47 1.37 -2.60
CA PRO A 69 10.90 2.46 -3.37
C PRO A 69 11.46 2.50 -4.79
N SER A 70 10.73 3.17 -5.69
CA SER A 70 11.19 3.50 -7.04
C SER A 70 12.62 4.08 -7.02
N GLU A 71 13.45 3.55 -7.90
CA GLU A 71 14.82 4.03 -8.15
C GLU A 71 14.85 5.38 -8.89
N GLN A 72 13.73 5.82 -9.47
CA GLN A 72 13.66 7.03 -10.26
C GLN A 72 13.60 8.30 -9.40
N ASP A 73 13.03 8.19 -8.19
CA ASP A 73 12.72 9.30 -7.29
C ASP A 73 12.69 8.91 -5.80
N PRO A 74 13.74 8.23 -5.29
CA PRO A 74 13.74 7.65 -3.94
C PRO A 74 13.80 8.68 -2.80
N LEU A 75 14.25 9.91 -3.07
CA LEU A 75 14.63 10.88 -2.05
C LEU A 75 13.46 11.29 -1.15
N VAL A 76 12.26 11.42 -1.70
CA VAL A 76 11.06 11.75 -0.92
C VAL A 76 10.72 10.63 0.06
N THR A 77 10.79 9.37 -0.39
CA THR A 77 10.59 8.22 0.49
C THR A 77 11.65 8.19 1.60
N MET A 78 12.92 8.45 1.27
CA MET A 78 14.00 8.49 2.27
C MET A 78 13.74 9.55 3.34
N ARG A 79 13.30 10.75 2.96
CA ARG A 79 12.96 11.79 3.94
C ARG A 79 11.81 11.37 4.87
N LEU A 80 10.82 10.64 4.37
CA LEU A 80 9.74 10.10 5.21
C LEU A 80 10.24 9.06 6.21
N VAL A 81 11.21 8.23 5.81
CA VAL A 81 11.80 7.20 6.67
C VAL A 81 12.64 7.85 7.78
N GLU A 82 13.42 8.87 7.46
CA GLU A 82 14.13 9.68 8.46
C GLU A 82 13.17 10.29 9.48
N LEU A 83 12.08 10.91 9.01
CA LEU A 83 11.06 11.48 9.88
C LEU A 83 10.37 10.42 10.76
N ALA A 84 10.18 9.20 10.26
CA ALA A 84 9.64 8.09 11.05
C ALA A 84 10.60 7.68 12.18
N LEU A 85 11.91 7.66 11.92
CA LEU A 85 12.93 7.42 12.94
C LEU A 85 13.00 8.56 13.96
N GLU A 86 12.94 9.82 13.51
CA GLU A 86 12.86 11.00 14.38
C GLU A 86 11.60 10.95 15.28
N ALA A 87 10.48 10.44 14.75
CA ALA A 87 9.23 10.23 15.50
C ALA A 87 9.29 9.06 16.51
N GLY A 88 10.39 8.30 16.55
CA GLY A 88 10.61 7.23 17.54
C GLY A 88 10.28 5.83 17.05
N VAL A 89 10.13 5.59 15.73
CA VAL A 89 10.08 4.20 15.21
C VAL A 89 11.39 3.49 15.56
N PRO A 90 11.35 2.34 16.27
CA PRO A 90 12.58 1.69 16.70
C PRO A 90 13.46 1.24 15.52
N PRO A 91 14.80 1.28 15.65
CA PRO A 91 15.70 0.77 14.63
C PRO A 91 15.38 -0.67 14.24
N GLY A 92 15.38 -0.96 12.93
CA GLY A 92 15.07 -2.29 12.39
C GLY A 92 13.58 -2.57 12.18
N VAL A 93 12.66 -1.72 12.70
CA VAL A 93 11.21 -1.86 12.43
C VAL A 93 10.86 -1.39 11.03
N LEU A 94 11.45 -0.28 10.57
CA LEU A 94 11.33 0.22 9.20
C LEU A 94 12.71 0.16 8.52
N ASN A 95 12.79 -0.57 7.42
CA ASN A 95 14.02 -0.73 6.64
C ASN A 95 13.75 -0.34 5.19
N VAL A 96 14.76 0.21 4.51
CA VAL A 96 14.69 0.52 3.09
C VAL A 96 15.79 -0.26 2.36
N VAL A 97 15.42 -0.91 1.25
CA VAL A 97 16.37 -1.57 0.35
C VAL A 97 16.12 -1.07 -1.06
N HIS A 98 17.10 -0.38 -1.64
CA HIS A 98 17.04 0.06 -3.03
C HIS A 98 17.45 -1.05 -3.99
N GLY A 99 16.95 -0.99 -5.22
CA GLY A 99 17.34 -1.89 -6.30
C GLY A 99 16.19 -2.19 -7.25
N GLY A 100 16.49 -2.83 -8.37
CA GLY A 100 15.51 -3.20 -9.39
C GLY A 100 14.86 -4.57 -9.14
N GLU A 101 14.64 -5.29 -10.23
CA GLU A 101 13.97 -6.60 -10.25
C GLU A 101 14.61 -7.63 -9.32
N HIS A 102 15.93 -7.68 -9.22
CA HIS A 102 16.62 -8.63 -8.34
C HIS A 102 16.19 -8.51 -6.87
N VAL A 103 16.06 -7.28 -6.36
CA VAL A 103 15.60 -7.04 -4.98
C VAL A 103 14.14 -7.40 -4.83
N VAL A 104 13.30 -7.09 -5.82
CA VAL A 104 11.89 -7.49 -5.84
C VAL A 104 11.75 -9.01 -5.76
N ASN A 105 12.49 -9.75 -6.59
CA ASN A 105 12.48 -11.22 -6.58
C ASN A 105 12.97 -11.77 -5.23
N ALA A 106 14.05 -11.21 -4.68
CA ALA A 106 14.56 -11.61 -3.37
C ALA A 106 13.50 -11.42 -2.27
N LEU A 107 12.77 -10.29 -2.27
CA LEU A 107 11.67 -10.07 -1.33
C LEU A 107 10.52 -11.08 -1.52
N CYS A 108 10.21 -11.43 -2.77
CA CYS A 108 9.19 -12.44 -3.10
C CYS A 108 9.57 -13.84 -2.61
N ASP A 109 10.86 -14.18 -2.59
CA ASP A 109 11.32 -15.52 -2.25
C ASP A 109 11.72 -15.66 -0.78
N HIS A 110 12.05 -14.56 -0.09
CA HIS A 110 12.62 -14.61 1.26
C HIS A 110 11.66 -15.28 2.26
N PRO A 111 12.08 -16.33 2.98
CA PRO A 111 11.17 -17.14 3.82
C PRO A 111 10.55 -16.36 5.00
N ASP A 112 11.26 -15.33 5.49
CA ASP A 112 10.79 -14.52 6.61
C ASP A 112 9.76 -13.45 6.23
N VAL A 113 9.69 -13.07 4.94
CA VAL A 113 8.65 -12.14 4.47
C VAL A 113 7.32 -12.88 4.42
N LYS A 114 6.32 -12.39 5.17
CA LYS A 114 5.00 -13.03 5.30
C LYS A 114 3.94 -12.39 4.41
N ALA A 115 4.11 -11.10 4.09
CA ALA A 115 3.19 -10.39 3.21
C ALA A 115 3.93 -9.42 2.27
N ILE A 116 3.40 -9.28 1.05
CA ILE A 116 3.89 -8.32 0.06
C ILE A 116 2.77 -7.38 -0.36
N SER A 117 3.08 -6.08 -0.34
CA SER A 117 2.24 -5.02 -0.85
C SER A 117 2.93 -4.36 -2.05
N PHE A 118 2.33 -4.49 -3.23
CA PHE A 118 2.87 -3.92 -4.47
C PHE A 118 1.91 -2.90 -5.06
N VAL A 119 2.45 -1.78 -5.52
CA VAL A 119 1.76 -0.85 -6.43
C VAL A 119 2.64 -0.59 -7.64
N GLY A 120 2.09 -0.68 -8.84
CA GLY A 120 2.85 -0.42 -10.06
C GLY A 120 2.15 -0.89 -11.33
N SER A 121 2.94 -1.22 -12.36
CA SER A 121 2.38 -1.70 -13.64
C SER A 121 1.77 -3.09 -13.50
N THR A 122 0.77 -3.40 -14.34
CA THR A 122 0.14 -4.73 -14.39
C THR A 122 1.15 -5.83 -14.68
N ARG A 123 2.07 -5.62 -15.62
CA ARG A 123 3.10 -6.63 -15.97
C ARG A 123 3.95 -7.03 -14.76
N VAL A 124 4.43 -6.06 -13.99
CA VAL A 124 5.27 -6.32 -12.81
C VAL A 124 4.43 -6.84 -11.64
N GLY A 125 3.23 -6.29 -11.46
CA GLY A 125 2.30 -6.73 -10.41
C GLY A 125 1.86 -8.18 -10.57
N THR A 126 1.57 -8.64 -11.78
CA THR A 126 1.27 -10.06 -12.07
C THR A 126 2.45 -10.95 -11.69
N HIS A 127 3.67 -10.60 -12.08
CA HIS A 127 4.88 -11.34 -11.72
C HIS A 127 5.08 -11.43 -10.20
N VAL A 128 4.94 -10.30 -9.48
CA VAL A 128 5.05 -10.26 -8.01
C VAL A 128 3.96 -11.11 -7.36
N TYR A 129 2.72 -10.99 -7.85
CA TYR A 129 1.59 -11.74 -7.32
C TYR A 129 1.78 -13.24 -7.47
N GLU A 130 2.14 -13.71 -8.66
CA GLU A 130 2.35 -15.13 -8.94
C GLU A 130 3.51 -15.69 -8.11
N ARG A 131 4.69 -15.04 -8.18
CA ARG A 131 5.90 -15.52 -7.53
C ARG A 131 5.74 -15.60 -6.00
N ALA A 132 5.26 -14.53 -5.38
CA ALA A 132 5.14 -14.47 -3.93
C ALA A 132 3.98 -15.33 -3.40
N SER A 133 2.88 -15.47 -4.14
CA SER A 133 1.79 -16.37 -3.76
C SER A 133 2.19 -17.84 -3.86
N LEU A 134 2.98 -18.23 -4.87
CA LEU A 134 3.56 -19.57 -4.97
C LEU A 134 4.51 -19.89 -3.81
N ALA A 135 5.17 -18.87 -3.24
CA ALA A 135 5.96 -18.97 -2.02
C ALA A 135 5.12 -18.96 -0.72
N GLY A 136 3.79 -19.03 -0.82
CA GLY A 136 2.86 -19.12 0.31
C GLY A 136 2.61 -17.81 1.07
N LYS A 137 2.98 -16.66 0.48
CA LYS A 137 2.83 -15.33 1.11
C LYS A 137 1.44 -14.74 0.85
N ARG A 138 0.99 -13.85 1.73
CA ARG A 138 -0.16 -12.98 1.43
C ARG A 138 0.29 -11.88 0.49
N VAL A 139 -0.43 -11.65 -0.60
CA VAL A 139 -0.02 -10.65 -1.60
C VAL A 139 -1.19 -9.76 -1.98
N GLN A 140 -0.96 -8.45 -1.96
CA GLN A 140 -1.80 -7.48 -2.65
C GLN A 140 -1.01 -6.77 -3.75
N CYS A 141 -1.61 -6.64 -4.92
CA CYS A 141 -1.01 -5.99 -6.08
C CYS A 141 -2.03 -5.02 -6.70
N MET A 142 -1.80 -3.72 -6.51
CA MET A 142 -2.58 -2.66 -7.15
C MET A 142 -1.87 -2.27 -8.45
N MET A 143 -2.55 -2.47 -9.57
CA MET A 143 -1.94 -2.50 -10.89
C MET A 143 -2.39 -1.34 -11.79
N GLY A 144 -2.03 -1.40 -13.08
CA GLY A 144 -2.39 -0.36 -14.06
C GLY A 144 -3.90 -0.23 -14.26
N ALA A 145 -4.32 0.93 -14.79
CA ALA A 145 -5.72 1.26 -14.95
C ALA A 145 -5.98 1.98 -16.28
N LYS A 146 -7.26 1.96 -16.67
CA LYS A 146 -7.82 2.74 -17.79
C LYS A 146 -9.16 3.33 -17.33
N ASN A 147 -9.10 4.44 -16.59
CA ASN A 147 -10.32 5.01 -15.99
C ASN A 147 -11.14 5.74 -17.05
N HIS A 148 -12.45 5.51 -17.02
CA HIS A 148 -13.44 6.08 -17.93
C HIS A 148 -14.31 7.09 -17.18
N ALA A 149 -14.65 8.19 -17.82
CA ALA A 149 -15.66 9.14 -17.36
C ALA A 149 -16.81 9.17 -18.35
N ILE A 150 -18.03 8.92 -17.88
CA ILE A 150 -19.25 8.97 -18.70
C ILE A 150 -19.86 10.37 -18.55
N VAL A 151 -20.10 11.05 -19.67
CA VAL A 151 -20.74 12.37 -19.72
C VAL A 151 -22.15 12.20 -20.26
N LEU A 152 -23.14 12.37 -19.38
CA LEU A 152 -24.55 12.28 -19.77
C LEU A 152 -25.04 13.56 -20.47
N PRO A 153 -26.13 13.51 -21.26
CA PRO A 153 -26.66 14.68 -21.95
C PRO A 153 -27.06 15.86 -21.03
N ASP A 154 -27.40 15.56 -19.77
CA ASP A 154 -27.78 16.53 -18.74
C ASP A 154 -26.60 16.94 -17.83
N ALA A 155 -25.39 16.48 -18.12
CA ALA A 155 -24.21 16.82 -17.33
C ALA A 155 -23.87 18.32 -17.41
N HIS A 156 -23.49 18.90 -16.27
CA HIS A 156 -23.12 20.31 -16.19
C HIS A 156 -21.78 20.58 -16.89
N LYS A 157 -21.84 21.11 -18.12
CA LYS A 157 -20.70 21.29 -19.04
C LYS A 157 -19.44 21.87 -18.41
N GLU A 158 -19.51 23.05 -17.80
CA GLU A 158 -18.32 23.72 -17.25
C GLU A 158 -17.65 22.94 -16.11
N GLN A 159 -18.45 22.36 -15.21
CA GLN A 159 -17.94 21.53 -14.12
C GLN A 159 -17.29 20.26 -14.67
N THR A 160 -17.93 19.61 -15.64
CA THR A 160 -17.39 18.42 -16.31
C THR A 160 -16.04 18.71 -16.98
N LEU A 161 -15.94 19.79 -17.74
CA LEU A 161 -14.69 20.17 -18.41
C LEU A 161 -13.56 20.45 -17.41
N ASN A 162 -13.84 21.23 -16.36
CA ASN A 162 -12.86 21.54 -15.32
C ASN A 162 -12.38 20.27 -14.59
N ALA A 163 -13.29 19.36 -14.25
CA ALA A 163 -12.95 18.10 -13.61
C ALA A 163 -12.11 17.20 -14.54
N LEU A 164 -12.50 17.06 -15.81
CA LEU A 164 -11.77 16.24 -16.79
C LEU A 164 -10.36 16.75 -17.04
N ALA A 165 -10.16 18.07 -17.15
CA ALA A 165 -8.84 18.66 -17.36
C ALA A 165 -7.86 18.28 -16.24
N GLY A 166 -8.28 18.43 -14.98
CA GLY A 166 -7.47 18.05 -13.83
C GLY A 166 -7.26 16.53 -13.70
N ALA A 167 -8.31 15.74 -13.98
CA ALA A 167 -8.25 14.29 -13.89
C ALA A 167 -7.39 13.63 -14.97
N ALA A 168 -7.40 14.16 -16.20
CA ALA A 168 -6.63 13.63 -17.32
C ALA A 168 -5.19 14.11 -17.34
N PHE A 169 -4.94 15.40 -17.09
CA PHE A 169 -3.63 16.02 -17.31
C PHE A 169 -2.88 16.40 -16.03
N GLY A 170 -3.55 16.37 -14.87
CA GLY A 170 -2.91 16.59 -13.58
C GLY A 170 -1.78 15.58 -13.32
N ALA A 171 -0.66 16.05 -12.75
CA ALA A 171 0.57 15.27 -12.58
C ALA A 171 1.06 14.61 -13.89
N ALA A 172 0.92 15.32 -15.01
CA ALA A 172 1.23 14.85 -16.35
C ALA A 172 0.49 13.54 -16.74
N GLY A 173 -0.69 13.30 -16.15
CA GLY A 173 -1.46 12.08 -16.39
C GLY A 173 -0.84 10.79 -15.81
N GLN A 174 0.28 10.88 -15.11
CA GLN A 174 1.00 9.71 -14.55
C GLN A 174 0.36 9.22 -13.25
N ARG A 175 -0.97 9.05 -13.23
CA ARG A 175 -1.73 8.63 -12.04
C ARG A 175 -2.51 7.37 -12.37
N CYS A 176 -2.53 6.40 -11.46
CA CYS A 176 -3.40 5.23 -11.61
C CYS A 176 -4.90 5.60 -11.64
N MET A 177 -5.26 6.76 -11.05
CA MET A 177 -6.63 7.30 -11.08
C MET A 177 -6.84 8.34 -12.20
N ALA A 178 -5.90 8.51 -13.14
CA ALA A 178 -6.07 9.46 -14.24
C ALA A 178 -7.24 9.02 -15.14
N VAL A 179 -8.10 9.96 -15.52
CA VAL A 179 -9.16 9.70 -16.51
C VAL A 179 -8.51 9.72 -17.88
N SER A 180 -8.56 8.60 -18.58
CA SER A 180 -7.90 8.41 -19.88
C SER A 180 -8.89 8.25 -21.02
N VAL A 181 -10.18 8.09 -20.71
CA VAL A 181 -11.27 7.94 -21.68
C VAL A 181 -12.46 8.75 -21.21
N ALA A 182 -12.97 9.63 -22.06
CA ALA A 182 -14.28 10.24 -21.91
C ALA A 182 -15.26 9.54 -22.86
N VAL A 183 -16.38 9.07 -22.33
CA VAL A 183 -17.49 8.49 -23.09
C VAL A 183 -18.60 9.54 -23.12
N MET A 184 -18.89 10.08 -24.30
CA MET A 184 -19.82 11.18 -24.53
C MET A 184 -20.88 10.79 -25.54
#